data_AF-A0A7S7AGN2-F1
#
_entry.id   AF-A0A7S7AGN2-F1
#
_cell.length_a   1.000
_cell.length_b   1.000
_cell.length_c   1.000
_cell.angle_alpha   90.00
_cell.angle_beta   90.00
_cell.angle_gamma   90.00
#
_symmetry.space_group_name_H-M   'P 1'
#
loop_
_entity.id
_entity.type
_entity.pdbx_description
1 polymer ?
#
loop_
_entity_poly.entity_id
_entity_poly.type
_entity_poly.pdbx_seq_one_letter_code
_entity_poly.pdbx_strand_id
1 'polypeptide(L)' 'MKELRFKNSAKEKITVIVEPWAIELEIEPDVKVLIKDDLGEELDFEMEYFIKGVIFYCNNSQISVYGDSQKIF' A
#
# COMPACT_ATOMS: atom_id res chain seq x y z
N MET A 1 1.32 -6.61 -14.26
CA MET A 1 2.23 -6.76 -13.08
C MET A 1 1.37 -7.05 -11.85
N LYS A 2 1.70 -8.02 -10.99
CA LYS A 2 0.78 -8.58 -9.95
C LYS A 2 0.90 -7.97 -8.55
N GLU A 3 1.82 -7.01 -8.37
CA GLU A 3 2.12 -6.43 -7.07
C GLU A 3 2.57 -4.98 -7.19
N LEU A 4 2.23 -4.17 -6.19
CA LEU A 4 2.70 -2.80 -6.01
C LEU A 4 3.66 -2.75 -4.83
N ARG A 5 4.83 -2.17 -5.05
CA ARG A 5 5.87 -1.98 -4.03
C ARG A 5 6.05 -0.51 -3.75
N PHE A 6 5.81 -0.13 -2.50
CA PHE A 6 6.02 1.21 -1.99
C PHE A 6 7.10 1.19 -0.90
N LYS A 7 7.96 2.21 -0.86
CA LYS A 7 8.95 2.38 0.20
C LYS A 7 8.82 3.80 0.74
N ASN A 8 8.63 3.94 2.06
CA ASN A 8 8.73 5.25 2.68
C ASN A 8 10.17 5.76 2.56
N SER A 9 10.38 6.73 1.67
CA SER A 9 11.67 7.39 1.46
C SER A 9 11.75 8.76 2.16
N ALA A 10 10.72 9.12 2.94
CA ALA A 10 10.75 10.29 3.79
C ALA A 10 11.61 10.04 5.04
N LYS A 11 12.07 11.13 5.66
CA LYS A 11 12.82 11.08 6.93
C LYS A 11 11.93 10.90 8.15
N GLU A 12 10.63 10.97 7.95
CA GLU A 12 9.61 10.86 8.99
C GLU A 12 8.61 9.77 8.64
N LYS A 13 7.84 9.38 9.64
CA LYS A 13 6.70 8.47 9.49
C LYS A 13 5.64 9.09 8.57
N ILE A 14 5.06 8.25 7.73
CA ILE A 14 3.97 8.64 6.82
C ILE A 14 2.80 7.67 6.94
N THR A 15 1.61 8.15 6.60
CA THR A 15 0.39 7.36 6.54
C THR A 15 0.20 6.80 5.13
N VAL A 16 -0.06 5.50 5.02
CA VAL A 16 -0.45 4.81 3.78
C VAL A 16 -1.88 4.32 3.93
N ILE A 17 -2.76 4.75 3.03
CA ILE A 17 -4.16 4.33 2.99
C ILE A 17 -4.38 3.45 1.77
N VAL A 18 -5.09 2.33 1.92
CA VAL A 18 -5.48 1.45 0.80
C VAL A 18 -7.00 1.37 0.73
N GLU A 19 -7.56 1.97 -0.31
CA GLU A 19 -8.99 2.02 -0.62
C GLU A 19 -9.36 0.95 -1.67
N PRO A 20 -10.59 0.39 -1.66
CA PRO A 20 -11.73 0.70 -0.78
C PRO A 20 -11.73 -0.06 0.56
N TRP A 21 -10.66 -0.77 0.91
CA TRP A 21 -10.62 -1.58 2.14
C TRP A 21 -10.40 -0.77 3.42
N ALA A 22 -10.25 0.56 3.31
CA ALA A 22 -9.97 1.47 4.42
C ALA A 22 -8.82 1.00 5.33
N ILE A 23 -7.77 0.41 4.72
CA ILE A 23 -6.59 -0.04 5.46
C ILE A 23 -5.66 1.16 5.64
N GLU A 24 -5.43 1.56 6.88
CA GLU A 24 -4.53 2.67 7.23
C GLU A 24 -3.29 2.14 7.94
N LEU A 25 -2.11 2.51 7.43
CA LEU A 25 -0.81 2.04 7.92
C LEU A 25 0.11 3.23 8.21
N GLU A 26 0.66 3.25 9.42
CA GLU A 26 1.73 4.18 9.79
C GLU A 26 3.10 3.57 9.46
N ILE A 27 3.76 4.10 8.44
CA ILE A 27 4.99 3.55 7.86
C ILE A 27 6.20 4.35 8.34
N GLU A 28 7.05 3.72 9.14
CA GLU A 28 8.35 4.29 9.56
C GLU A 28 9.27 4.54 8.34
N PRO A 29 10.27 5.44 8.46
CA PRO A 29 11.28 5.62 7.43
C PRO A 29 11.91 4.29 6.99
N ASP A 30 12.16 4.15 5.69
CA ASP A 30 12.76 2.99 5.04
C ASP A 30 11.96 1.68 5.04
N VAL A 31 10.81 1.62 5.74
CA VAL A 31 9.89 0.47 5.72
C VAL A 31 9.19 0.36 4.36
N LYS A 32 9.00 -0.87 3.91
CA LYS A 32 8.36 -1.18 2.63
C LYS A 32 6.93 -1.66 2.85
N VAL A 33 6.03 -1.18 2.01
CA VAL A 33 4.67 -1.69 1.86
C VAL A 33 4.57 -2.43 0.53
N LEU A 34 3.95 -3.60 0.56
CA LEU A 34 3.68 -4.42 -0.62
C LEU A 34 2.18 -4.72 -0.67
N ILE A 35 1.55 -4.38 -1.78
CA ILE A 35 0.15 -4.68 -2.06
C ILE A 35 0.12 -5.72 -3.18
N LYS A 36 -0.63 -6.81 -2.97
CA LYS A 36 -0.74 -7.93 -3.92
C LYS A 36 -2.19 -8.21 -4.21
N ASP A 37 -2.51 -8.50 -5.47
CA ASP A 37 -3.78 -9.12 -5.82
C ASP A 37 -3.71 -10.63 -5.54
N ASP A 38 -4.68 -11.13 -4.79
CA ASP A 38 -4.71 -12.54 -4.36
C ASP A 38 -5.26 -13.47 -5.45
N LEU A 39 -5.98 -12.92 -6.44
CA LEU A 39 -6.60 -13.67 -7.54
C LEU A 39 -5.67 -13.81 -8.75
N GLY A 40 -4.51 -13.17 -8.70
CA GLY A 40 -3.51 -13.16 -9.76
C GLY A 40 -3.86 -12.25 -10.94
N GLU A 41 -4.79 -11.32 -10.74
CA GLU A 41 -5.16 -10.27 -11.68
C GLU A 41 -4.06 -9.21 -11.78
N GLU A 42 -4.18 -8.33 -12.77
CA GLU A 42 -3.36 -7.13 -12.83
C GLU A 42 -3.86 -6.14 -11.77
N LEU A 43 -2.94 -5.58 -10.98
CA LEU A 43 -3.28 -4.52 -10.06
C LEU A 43 -3.47 -3.23 -10.84
N ASP A 44 -4.70 -2.74 -10.85
CA ASP A 44 -5.03 -1.40 -11.30
C ASP A 44 -5.09 -0.49 -10.09
N PHE A 45 -4.20 0.51 -10.05
CA PHE A 45 -4.11 1.43 -8.92
C PHE A 45 -3.96 2.89 -9.35
N GLU A 46 -4.65 3.76 -8.63
CA GLU A 46 -4.42 5.20 -8.65
C GLU A 46 -3.75 5.63 -7.34
N MET A 47 -2.83 6.60 -7.42
CA MET A 47 -2.10 7.11 -6.27
C MET A 47 -2.39 8.59 -6.06
N GLU A 48 -2.71 8.95 -4.83
CA GLU A 48 -2.86 10.35 -4.42
C GLU A 48 -1.94 10.66 -3.24
N TYR A 49 -1.20 11.76 -3.33
CA TYR A 49 -0.31 12.21 -2.26
C TYR A 49 -0.97 13.30 -1.44
N PHE A 50 -0.83 13.23 -0.13
CA PHE A 50 -1.24 14.28 0.79
C PHE A 50 -0.13 14.58 1.78
N ILE A 51 -0.36 15.57 2.65
CA ILE A 51 0.61 15.95 3.67
C ILE A 51 0.86 14.74 4.58
N LYS A 52 2.10 14.25 4.56
CA LYS A 52 2.58 13.09 5.33
C LYS A 52 1.95 11.75 4.94
N GLY A 53 1.48 11.59 3.70
CA GLY A 53 0.97 10.28 3.31
C GLY A 53 0.67 10.08 1.84
N VAL A 54 0.19 8.89 1.54
CA VAL A 54 -0.24 8.45 0.22
C VAL A 54 -1.48 7.57 0.34
N ILE A 55 -2.39 7.71 -0.61
CA ILE A 55 -3.58 6.88 -0.78
C ILE A 55 -3.39 6.04 -2.04
N PHE A 56 -3.62 4.74 -1.92
CA PHE A 56 -3.68 3.79 -3.02
C PHE A 56 -5.15 3.40 -3.21
N TYR A 57 -5.74 3.84 -4.31
CA TYR A 57 -7.06 3.38 -4.75
C TYR A 57 -6.85 2.14 -5.60
N CYS A 58 -7.39 0.99 -5.20
CA CYS A 58 -7.25 -0.26 -5.93
C CYS A 58 -8.63 -0.85 -6.22
N ASN A 59 -8.87 -1.18 -7.49
CA ASN A 59 -10.17 -1.66 -7.98
C ASN A 59 -10.30 -3.19 -7.96
N ASN A 60 -9.30 -3.90 -7.46
CA ASN A 60 -9.27 -5.35 -7.44
C ASN A 60 -10.25 -5.92 -6.41
N SER A 61 -10.68 -7.18 -6.60
CA SER A 61 -11.67 -7.79 -5.70
C SER A 61 -11.08 -8.27 -4.38
N GLN A 62 -9.80 -8.67 -4.38
CA GLN A 62 -9.14 -9.22 -3.19
C GLN A 62 -7.64 -8.89 -3.20
N ILE A 63 -7.19 -8.23 -2.15
CA ILE A 63 -5.78 -7.88 -1.96
C ILE A 63 -5.22 -8.39 -0.64
N SER A 64 -3.91 -8.59 -0.61
CA SER A 64 -3.12 -8.73 0.61
C SER A 64 -2.15 -7.54 0.74
N VAL A 65 -2.00 -7.02 1.96
CA VAL A 65 -1.07 -5.92 2.28
C VAL A 65 -0.01 -6.40 3.25
N TYR A 66 1.25 -6.07 2.97
CA TYR A 66 2.40 -6.47 3.78
C TYR A 66 3.24 -5.25 4.18
N GLY A 67 3.73 -5.23 5.41
CA GLY A 67 4.78 -4.33 5.89
C GLY A 67 6.06 -5.11 6.19
N ASP A 68 7.18 -4.77 5.57
CA ASP A 68 8.47 -5.48 5.71
C ASP A 68 8.39 -7.02 5.65
N SER A 69 7.53 -7.52 4.75
CA SER A 69 7.23 -8.95 4.51
C SER A 69 6.30 -9.63 5.51
N GLN A 70 5.81 -8.93 6.54
CA GLN A 70 4.74 -9.41 7.41
C GLN A 70 3.38 -9.06 6.81
N LYS A 71 2.48 -10.05 6.67
CA LYS A 71 1.10 -9.82 6.20
C LYS A 71 0.33 -9.06 7.29
N ILE A 72 -0.31 -7.96 6.90
CA ILE A 72 -1.11 -7.10 7.77
C ILE A 72 -2.61 -7.32 7.50
N PHE A 73 -2.97 -7.42 6.22
CA PHE A 73 -4.33 -7.66 5.74
C PHE A 73 -4.28 -8.73 4.65
#